data_AF-A0A1W1XYX2-F1
#
_entry.id   AF-A0A1W1XYX2-F1
#
_cell.length_a   1.000
_cell.length_b   1.000
_cell.length_c   1.000
_cell.angle_alpha   90.00
_cell.angle_beta   90.00
_cell.angle_gamma   90.00
#
_symmetry.space_group_name_H-M   'P 1'
#
loop_
_entity.id
_entity.type
_entity.pdbx_description
1 polymer ?
#
loop_
_entity_poly.entity_id
_entity_poly.type
_entity_poly.pdbx_seq_one_letter_code
_entity_poly.pdbx_strand_id
1 'polypeptide(L)'
;MDGSINVIAGTAIYGAAKVLGYSWWCHVGLARLRTDLPPEQRTPLAIKLGLIRLGIGFVVGIPMALVFGLIASITWFFPPLGYLLTYVPVRWFEWGIMIWLIDPPARSMRQLLRSCSPAERRWRLQGIVVSCLLDIVFFLCVALGLQGMGRVFC
;
A
#
# COMPACT_ATOMS: atom_id res chain seq x y z
N MET A 1 17.94 -12.50 -23.43
CA MET A 1 17.14 -13.23 -22.42
C MET A 1 17.25 -12.60 -21.03
N ASP A 2 18.24 -11.71 -20.81
CA ASP A 2 18.53 -11.14 -19.48
C ASP A 2 17.50 -10.11 -18.99
N GLY A 3 16.82 -9.41 -19.91
CA GLY A 3 15.82 -8.40 -19.56
C GLY A 3 14.60 -8.98 -18.81
N SER A 4 14.07 -10.12 -19.25
CA SER A 4 12.91 -10.74 -18.61
C SER A 4 13.23 -11.26 -17.21
N ILE A 5 14.43 -11.79 -17.00
CA ILE A 5 14.90 -12.28 -15.69
C ILE A 5 15.01 -11.12 -14.70
N ASN A 6 15.58 -9.99 -15.12
CA ASN A 6 15.69 -8.81 -14.27
C ASN A 6 14.33 -8.24 -13.88
N VAL A 7 13.37 -8.20 -14.82
CA VAL A 7 11.98 -7.77 -14.55
C VAL A 7 11.29 -8.67 -13.52
N ILE A 8 11.42 -9.99 -13.68
CA ILE A 8 10.84 -10.97 -12.75
C ILE A 8 11.47 -10.82 -11.36
N ALA A 9 12.80 -10.74 -11.30
CA ALA A 9 13.54 -10.61 -10.04
C ALA A 9 13.18 -9.32 -9.29
N GLY A 10 13.20 -8.16 -9.96
CA GLY A 10 12.82 -6.89 -9.34
C GLY A 10 11.36 -6.86 -8.89
N THR A 11 10.46 -7.46 -9.67
CA THR A 11 9.04 -7.58 -9.29
C THR A 11 8.85 -8.49 -8.08
N ALA A 12 9.57 -9.62 -8.01
CA ALA A 12 9.51 -10.54 -6.89
C ALA A 12 10.06 -9.92 -5.60
N ILE A 13 11.21 -9.25 -5.67
CA ILE A 13 11.82 -8.56 -4.52
C ILE A 13 10.88 -7.47 -3.99
N TYR A 14 10.35 -6.63 -4.88
CA TYR A 14 9.45 -5.56 -4.48
C TYR A 14 8.12 -6.08 -3.94
N GLY A 15 7.54 -7.09 -4.59
CA GLY A 15 6.33 -7.76 -4.11
C GLY A 15 6.52 -8.38 -2.74
N ALA A 16 7.64 -9.08 -2.51
CA ALA A 16 7.96 -9.67 -1.21
C ALA A 16 8.13 -8.59 -0.13
N ALA A 17 8.86 -7.51 -0.42
CA ALA A 17 8.99 -6.39 0.51
C ALA A 17 7.63 -5.78 0.87
N LYS A 18 6.74 -5.60 -0.12
CA LYS A 18 5.38 -5.11 0.08
C LYS A 18 4.55 -6.04 0.96
N VAL A 19 4.56 -7.35 0.69
CA VAL A 19 3.83 -8.32 1.53
C VAL A 19 4.33 -8.25 2.97
N LEU A 20 5.65 -8.31 3.18
CA LEU A 20 6.22 -8.26 4.54
C LEU A 20 5.86 -6.98 5.28
N GLY A 21 6.02 -5.82 4.63
CA GLY A 21 5.71 -4.52 5.23
C GLY A 21 4.21 -4.34 5.49
N TYR A 22 3.36 -4.76 4.56
CA TYR A 22 1.90 -4.69 4.72
C TYR A 22 1.40 -5.66 5.77
N SER A 23 1.92 -6.89 5.83
CA SER A 23 1.58 -7.85 6.86
C SER A 23 2.00 -7.35 8.25
N TRP A 24 3.21 -6.80 8.39
CA TRP A 24 3.65 -6.18 9.63
C TRP A 24 2.73 -5.02 10.04
N TRP A 25 2.39 -4.12 9.11
CA TRP A 25 1.51 -2.99 9.43
C TRP A 25 0.08 -3.41 9.78
N CYS A 26 -0.44 -4.44 9.11
CA CYS A 26 -1.73 -5.04 9.45
C CYS A 26 -1.70 -5.69 10.83
N HIS A 27 -0.59 -6.32 11.22
CA HIS A 27 -0.42 -6.85 12.57
C HIS A 27 -0.49 -5.74 13.63
N VAL A 28 0.18 -4.61 13.40
CA VAL A 28 0.08 -3.41 14.25
C VAL A 28 -1.35 -2.89 14.31
N GLY A 29 -2.06 -2.88 13.18
CA GLY A 29 -3.47 -2.49 13.10
C GLY A 29 -4.38 -3.38 13.92
N LEU A 30 -4.25 -4.71 13.77
CA LEU A 30 -4.99 -5.70 14.56
C LEU A 30 -4.71 -5.54 16.06
N ALA A 31 -3.45 -5.38 16.45
CA ALA A 31 -3.09 -5.21 17.86
C ALA A 31 -3.66 -3.94 18.50
N ARG A 32 -3.86 -2.87 17.72
CA ARG A 32 -4.36 -1.57 18.21
C ARG A 32 -5.86 -1.38 18.09
N LEU A 33 -6.46 -1.91 17.02
CA LEU A 33 -7.87 -1.68 16.67
C LEU A 33 -8.76 -2.87 17.03
N ARG A 34 -8.19 -4.07 17.17
CA ARG A 34 -8.91 -5.32 17.51
C ARG A 34 -8.33 -5.95 18.77
N THR A 35 -8.50 -5.28 19.90
CA THR A 35 -8.05 -5.77 21.21
C THR A 35 -8.79 -7.02 21.67
N ASP A 36 -9.95 -7.30 21.06
CA ASP A 36 -10.77 -8.50 21.25
C ASP A 36 -10.15 -9.76 20.64
N LEU A 37 -9.25 -9.63 19.64
CA LEU A 37 -8.64 -10.79 18.99
C LEU A 37 -7.49 -11.39 19.80
N PRO A 38 -7.49 -12.72 20.03
CA PRO A 38 -6.36 -13.42 20.67
C PRO A 38 -5.05 -13.26 19.90
N PRO A 39 -3.88 -13.15 20.57
CA PRO A 39 -2.59 -12.96 19.92
C PRO A 39 -2.27 -14.00 18.84
N GLU A 40 -2.62 -15.27 19.07
CA GLU A 40 -2.36 -16.38 18.15
C GLU A 40 -3.09 -16.25 16.80
N GLN A 41 -4.23 -15.54 16.76
CA GLN A 41 -5.01 -15.34 15.54
C GLN A 41 -4.51 -14.13 14.73
N ARG A 42 -3.76 -13.21 15.34
CA ARG A 42 -3.36 -11.94 14.71
C ARG A 42 -2.36 -12.15 13.57
N THR A 43 -1.38 -13.03 13.75
CA THR A 43 -0.32 -13.27 12.75
C THR A 43 -0.85 -13.84 11.43
N PRO A 44 -1.60 -14.95 11.39
CA PRO A 44 -2.12 -15.47 10.12
C PRO A 44 -3.09 -14.50 9.44
N LEU A 45 -3.91 -13.78 10.23
CA LEU A 45 -4.81 -12.76 9.71
C LEU A 45 -4.03 -11.57 9.12
N ALA A 46 -2.96 -11.12 9.78
CA ALA A 46 -2.11 -10.04 9.27
C ALA A 46 -1.42 -10.42 7.95
N ILE A 47 -0.96 -11.67 7.81
CA ILE A 47 -0.40 -12.17 6.55
C ILE A 47 -1.45 -12.11 5.44
N LYS A 48 -2.64 -12.65 5.71
CA LYS A 48 -3.77 -12.60 4.76
C LYS A 48 -4.12 -11.17 4.38
N LEU A 49 -4.20 -10.25 5.34
CA LEU A 49 -4.49 -8.83 5.09
C LEU A 49 -3.39 -8.15 4.28
N GLY A 50 -2.11 -8.47 4.52
CA GLY A 50 -1.00 -7.96 3.73
C GLY A 50 -1.08 -8.37 2.24
N LEU A 51 -1.44 -9.63 1.98
CA LEU A 51 -1.70 -10.13 0.63
C LEU A 51 -2.91 -9.44 -0.02
N ILE A 52 -4.00 -9.28 0.73
CA ILE A 52 -5.18 -8.54 0.25
C ILE A 52 -4.80 -7.10 -0.10
N ARG A 53 -4.00 -6.43 0.73
CA ARG A 53 -3.54 -5.06 0.47
C ARG A 53 -2.69 -4.96 -0.78
N LEU A 54 -1.82 -5.94 -1.03
CA LEU A 54 -1.06 -6.02 -2.29
C LEU A 54 -2.00 -6.17 -3.49
N GLY A 55 -3.00 -7.06 -3.39
CA GLY A 55 -4.01 -7.27 -4.43
C GLY A 55 -4.84 -6.02 -4.73
N ILE A 56 -5.26 -5.31 -3.68
CA ILE A 56 -5.95 -4.01 -3.83
C ILE A 56 -5.03 -3.02 -4.57
N GLY A 57 -3.77 -2.91 -4.16
CA GLY A 57 -2.79 -2.04 -4.80
C GLY A 57 -2.61 -2.35 -6.27
N PHE A 58 -2.60 -3.64 -6.64
CA PHE A 58 -2.53 -4.09 -8.03
C PHE A 58 -3.75 -3.67 -8.85
N VAL A 59 -4.96 -3.89 -8.32
CA VAL A 59 -6.22 -3.54 -8.99
C VAL A 59 -6.35 -2.02 -9.17
N VAL A 60 -5.98 -1.25 -8.14
CA VAL A 60 -6.06 0.22 -8.16
C VAL A 60 -4.90 0.83 -8.95
N GLY A 61 -3.74 0.18 -9.00
CA GLY A 61 -2.56 0.65 -9.73
C GLY A 61 -2.76 0.74 -11.24
N ILE A 62 -3.56 -0.15 -11.82
CA ILE A 62 -3.87 -0.15 -13.27
C ILE A 62 -4.51 1.18 -13.72
N PRO A 63 -5.66 1.62 -13.18
CA PRO A 63 -6.24 2.92 -13.56
C PRO A 63 -5.36 4.10 -13.11
N MET A 64 -4.59 3.95 -12.03
CA MET A 64 -3.70 5.03 -11.57
C MET A 64 -2.52 5.30 -12.49
N ALA A 65 -2.09 4.32 -13.30
CA ALA A 65 -1.09 4.57 -14.34
C ALA A 65 -1.57 5.64 -15.35
N LEU A 66 -2.87 5.66 -15.67
CA LEU A 66 -3.47 6.66 -16.55
C LEU A 66 -3.57 8.02 -15.86
N VAL A 67 -4.03 8.05 -14.62
CA VAL A 67 -4.17 9.29 -13.82
C VAL A 67 -2.81 9.93 -13.55
N PHE A 68 -1.77 9.13 -13.29
CA PHE A 68 -0.43 9.64 -13.05
C PHE A 68 0.12 10.41 -14.25
N GLY A 69 -0.14 9.96 -15.48
CA GLY A 69 0.27 10.69 -16.69
C GLY A 69 -0.33 12.09 -16.78
N LEU A 70 -1.62 12.22 -16.41
CA LEU A 70 -2.32 13.51 -16.36
C LEU A 70 -1.78 14.42 -15.24
N ILE A 71 -1.54 13.88 -14.05
CA ILE A 71 -1.01 14.68 -12.93
C ILE A 71 0.44 15.09 -13.22
N ALA A 72 1.24 14.20 -13.81
CA ALA A 72 2.64 14.46 -14.16
C ALA A 72 2.80 15.58 -15.20
N SER A 73 1.85 15.73 -16.14
CA SER A 73 1.90 16.84 -17.10
C SER A 73 1.67 18.20 -16.45
N ILE A 74 0.89 18.26 -15.37
CA ILE A 74 0.61 19.50 -14.61
C ILE A 74 1.73 19.77 -13.59
N THR A 75 2.35 18.72 -13.05
CA THR A 75 3.37 18.79 -11.98
C THR A 75 4.80 18.59 -12.48
N TRP A 76 5.04 18.76 -13.78
CA TRP A 76 6.33 18.49 -14.44
C TRP A 76 7.51 19.23 -13.79
N PHE A 77 7.27 20.44 -13.27
CA PHE A 77 8.28 21.27 -12.61
C PHE A 77 8.66 20.78 -11.20
N PHE A 78 7.85 19.90 -10.59
CA PHE A 78 8.14 19.32 -9.28
C PHE A 78 7.64 17.86 -9.17
N PRO A 79 8.38 16.90 -9.76
CA PRO A 79 7.97 15.49 -9.84
C PRO A 79 7.59 14.81 -8.50
N PRO A 80 8.25 15.12 -7.36
CA PRO A 80 7.84 14.56 -6.07
C PRO A 80 6.40 14.93 -5.68
N LEU A 81 5.94 16.12 -6.05
CA LEU A 81 4.56 16.54 -5.79
C LEU A 81 3.57 15.78 -6.66
N GLY A 82 3.88 15.53 -7.93
CA GLY A 82 3.06 14.68 -8.79
C GLY A 82 2.87 13.28 -8.22
N TYR A 83 3.94 12.69 -7.69
CA TYR A 83 3.88 11.43 -6.96
C TYR A 83 2.98 11.53 -5.72
N LEU A 84 3.21 12.51 -4.83
CA LEU A 84 2.41 12.62 -3.60
C LEU A 84 0.92 12.88 -3.88
N LEU A 85 0.59 13.78 -4.80
CA LEU A 85 -0.78 14.09 -5.18
C LEU A 85 -1.51 12.90 -5.82
N THR A 86 -0.77 12.01 -6.48
CA THR A 86 -1.34 10.80 -7.09
C THR A 86 -1.52 9.70 -6.06
N TYR A 87 -0.46 9.36 -5.32
CA TYR A 87 -0.43 8.15 -4.51
C TYR A 87 -1.01 8.34 -3.11
N VAL A 88 -0.93 9.53 -2.51
CA VAL A 88 -1.46 9.75 -1.14
C VAL A 88 -2.99 9.59 -1.08
N PRO A 89 -3.81 10.19 -1.97
CA PRO A 89 -5.26 10.01 -1.95
C PRO A 89 -5.68 8.56 -2.20
N VAL A 90 -4.99 7.87 -3.12
CA VAL A 90 -5.22 6.46 -3.41
C VAL A 90 -4.93 5.60 -2.20
N ARG A 91 -3.74 5.76 -1.61
CA ARG A 91 -3.35 5.00 -0.41
C ARG A 91 -4.26 5.29 0.76
N TRP A 92 -4.72 6.52 0.90
CA TRP A 92 -5.74 6.86 1.88
C TRP A 92 -6.96 5.97 1.72
N PHE A 93 -7.51 5.90 0.51
CA PHE A 93 -8.68 5.07 0.19
C PHE A 93 -8.41 3.58 0.43
N GLU A 94 -7.27 3.05 -0.05
CA GLU A 94 -6.89 1.64 0.12
C GLU A 94 -6.75 1.26 1.60
N TRP A 95 -6.08 2.07 2.41
CA TRP A 95 -6.00 1.85 3.87
C TRP A 95 -7.37 1.99 4.55
N GLY A 96 -8.32 2.70 3.94
CA GLY A 96 -9.72 2.72 4.36
C GLY A 96 -10.41 1.39 4.17
N ILE A 97 -10.21 0.75 3.01
CA ILE A 97 -10.69 -0.62 2.76
C ILE A 97 -10.09 -1.57 3.80
N MET A 98 -8.80 -1.43 4.11
CA MET A 98 -8.15 -2.27 5.13
C MET A 98 -8.77 -2.11 6.51
N ILE A 99 -9.13 -0.90 6.94
CA ILE A 99 -9.88 -0.69 8.20
C ILE A 99 -11.22 -1.42 8.16
N TRP A 100 -11.96 -1.29 7.06
CA TRP A 100 -13.26 -1.94 6.89
C TRP A 100 -13.18 -3.49 6.97
N LEU A 101 -12.03 -4.05 6.58
CA LEU A 101 -11.72 -5.48 6.72
C LEU A 101 -11.26 -5.86 8.13
N ILE A 102 -10.50 -5.00 8.80
CA ILE A 102 -9.97 -5.22 10.16
C ILE A 102 -11.08 -5.14 11.21
N ASP A 103 -12.04 -4.23 11.06
CA ASP A 103 -13.08 -3.94 12.06
C ASP A 103 -14.51 -4.10 11.49
N PRO A 104 -15.06 -5.34 11.46
CA PRO A 104 -16.38 -5.63 10.92
C PRO A 104 -17.56 -4.91 11.61
N PRO A 105 -17.58 -4.73 12.95
CA PRO A 105 -18.64 -3.99 13.63
C PRO A 105 -18.80 -2.53 13.20
N ALA A 106 -17.72 -1.88 12.75
CA ALA A 106 -17.72 -0.46 12.41
C ALA A 106 -18.08 -0.14 10.94
N ARG A 107 -18.36 -1.17 10.13
CA ARG A 107 -18.52 -1.08 8.66
C ARG A 107 -19.52 -0.03 8.21
N SER A 108 -19.04 1.17 7.92
CA SER A 108 -19.78 2.26 7.29
C SER A 108 -19.07 2.72 6.02
N MET A 109 -19.83 2.99 4.95
CA MET A 109 -19.27 3.60 3.73
C MET A 109 -18.61 4.96 4.02
N ARG A 110 -19.08 5.67 5.06
CA ARG A 110 -18.44 6.92 5.50
C ARG A 110 -17.03 6.67 6.05
N GLN A 111 -16.76 5.52 6.66
CA GLN A 111 -15.46 5.13 7.21
C GLN A 111 -14.38 4.98 6.13
N LEU A 112 -14.78 4.54 4.92
CA LEU A 112 -13.89 4.41 3.77
C LEU A 112 -13.31 5.77 3.36
N LEU A 113 -14.12 6.84 3.39
CA LEU A 113 -13.69 8.18 2.98
C LEU A 113 -13.17 9.02 4.15
N ARG A 114 -13.78 8.90 5.33
CA ARG A 114 -13.46 9.65 6.54
C ARG A 114 -13.27 8.69 7.71
N SER A 115 -12.11 8.73 8.37
CA SER A 115 -11.86 7.90 9.56
C SER A 115 -12.87 8.23 10.67
N CYS A 116 -13.42 7.19 11.30
CA CYS A 116 -14.41 7.33 12.37
C CYS A 116 -13.74 7.65 13.72
N SER A 117 -12.47 7.27 13.90
CA SER A 117 -11.69 7.55 15.12
C SER A 117 -10.33 8.21 14.83
N PRO A 118 -9.75 8.95 15.80
CA PRO A 118 -8.38 9.46 15.70
C PRO A 118 -7.33 8.35 15.57
N ALA A 119 -7.58 7.19 16.20
CA ALA A 119 -6.69 6.04 16.14
C ALA A 119 -6.63 5.44 14.72
N GLU A 120 -7.79 5.23 14.08
CA GLU A 120 -7.89 4.83 12.68
C GLU A 120 -7.17 5.82 11.76
N ARG A 121 -7.42 7.11 11.97
CA ARG A 121 -6.82 8.18 11.16
C ARG A 121 -5.29 8.11 11.20
N ARG A 122 -4.75 8.01 12.42
CA ARG A 122 -3.30 7.90 12.65
C ARG A 122 -2.74 6.62 12.03
N TRP A 123 -3.46 5.51 12.15
CA TRP A 123 -3.05 4.24 11.56
C TRP A 123 -3.01 4.29 10.03
N ARG A 124 -3.97 4.95 9.37
CA ARG A 124 -3.96 5.15 7.91
C ARG A 124 -2.79 6.03 7.48
N LEU A 125 -2.57 7.17 8.15
CA LEU A 125 -1.47 8.08 7.83
C LEU A 125 -0.11 7.37 7.96
N GLN A 126 0.08 6.62 9.03
CA GLN A 126 1.30 5.83 9.22
C GLN A 126 1.41 4.71 8.18
N GLY A 127 0.29 4.09 7.79
CA GLY A 127 0.24 3.12 6.69
C GLY A 127 0.67 3.72 5.35
N ILE A 128 0.30 4.97 5.04
CA ILE A 128 0.77 5.69 3.85
C ILE A 128 2.30 5.86 3.91
N VAL A 129 2.84 6.24 5.06
CA VAL A 129 4.29 6.35 5.25
C VAL A 129 4.97 5.00 5.03
N VAL A 130 4.43 3.91 5.58
CA VAL A 130 4.93 2.54 5.33
C VAL A 130 4.92 2.22 3.83
N SER A 131 3.83 2.49 3.12
CA SER A 131 3.77 2.29 1.66
C SER A 131 4.83 3.11 0.93
N CYS A 132 5.06 4.37 1.31
CA CYS A 132 6.12 5.21 0.71
C CYS A 132 7.52 4.66 0.98
N LEU A 133 7.78 4.19 2.20
CA LEU A 133 9.08 3.58 2.56
C LEU A 133 9.33 2.30 1.76
N LEU A 134 8.29 1.48 1.53
CA LEU A 134 8.40 0.27 0.72
C LEU A 134 8.67 0.58 -0.76
N ASP A 135 8.19 1.71 -1.28
CA ASP A 135 8.51 2.15 -2.63
C ASP A 135 10.00 2.50 -2.80
N ILE A 136 10.70 2.87 -1.73
CA ILE A 136 12.16 3.08 -1.77
C ILE A 136 12.85 1.77 -2.22
N VAL A 137 12.35 0.60 -1.82
CA VAL A 137 12.89 -0.69 -2.26
C VAL A 137 12.80 -0.83 -3.78
N PHE A 138 11.69 -0.41 -4.38
CA PHE A 138 11.55 -0.40 -5.84
C PHE A 138 12.55 0.56 -6.50
N PHE A 139 12.69 1.78 -5.98
CA PHE A 139 13.66 2.74 -6.52
C PHE A 139 15.10 2.24 -6.41
N LEU A 140 15.45 1.58 -5.30
CA LEU A 140 16.75 0.93 -5.13
C LEU A 140 16.95 -0.22 -6.13
N CYS A 141 15.95 -1.06 -6.36
CA CYS A 141 16.02 -2.11 -7.38
C CYS A 141 16.31 -1.51 -8.77
N VAL A 142 15.57 -0.45 -9.15
CA VAL A 142 15.77 0.25 -10.42
C VAL A 142 17.18 0.85 -10.51
N ALA A 143 17.68 1.46 -9.43
CA ALA A 143 19.03 2.02 -9.37
C ALA A 143 20.13 0.95 -9.52
N LEU A 144 19.86 -0.28 -9.07
CA LEU A 144 20.75 -1.44 -9.22
C LEU A 144 20.59 -2.18 -10.56
N GLY A 145 19.80 -1.65 -11.50
CA GLY A 145 19.57 -2.24 -12.82
C GLY A 145 18.51 -3.36 -12.84
N LEU A 146 17.85 -3.63 -11.70
CA LEU A 146 16.71 -4.54 -11.63
C LEU A 146 15.44 -3.80 -12.03
N GLN A 147 14.95 -4.06 -13.23
CA GLN A 147 13.66 -3.57 -13.68
C GLN A 147 12.52 -4.29 -12.94
N GLY A 148 11.34 -3.69 -12.83
CA GLY A 148 10.19 -4.34 -12.21
C GLY A 148 8.91 -3.57 -12.49
N MET A 149 7.76 -4.23 -12.35
CA MET A 149 6.44 -3.60 -12.53
C MET A 149 6.03 -2.74 -11.33
N GLY A 150 6.95 -1.93 -10.77
CA GLY A 150 6.77 -1.33 -9.46
C GLY A 150 5.63 -0.31 -9.35
N ARG A 151 5.30 0.38 -10.45
CA ARG A 151 4.24 1.40 -10.46
C ARG A 151 2.82 0.82 -10.35
N VAL A 152 2.65 -0.49 -10.52
CA VAL A 152 1.33 -1.15 -10.45
C VAL A 152 0.97 -1.53 -9.00
N PHE A 153 1.92 -1.55 -8.06
CA PHE A 153 1.67 -1.97 -6.66
C PHE A 153 1.56 -0.77 -5.69
N CYS A 154 0.64 0.15 -5.98
CA CYS A 154 0.32 1.32 -5.16
C CYS A 154 0.26 1.04 -3.64
#